data_AF-A0A175R115-F1
#
_entry.id   AF-A0A175R115-F1
#
_cell.length_a   1.000
_cell.length_b   1.000
_cell.length_c   1.000
_cell.angle_alpha   90.00
_cell.angle_beta   90.00
_cell.angle_gamma   90.00
#
_symmetry.space_group_name_H-M   'P 1'
#
loop_
_entity.id
_entity.type
_entity.pdbx_description
1 polymer ?
#
loop_
_entity_poly.entity_id
_entity_poly.type
_entity_poly.pdbx_seq_one_letter_code
_entity_poly.pdbx_strand_id
1 'polypeptide(L)'
;MDSDGFRQWRRDMGLKQKDAADRLGLKKRVIQYYEKGDRDGKRVEIPRTVELACFALSLGREHYDGRALPRSAADLAKPSR
;
A
#
# COMPACT_ATOMS: atom_id res chain seq x y z
N MET A 1 -2.80 -9.44 0.70
CA MET A 1 -2.38 -9.07 2.09
C MET A 1 -3.58 -9.23 3.00
N ASP A 2 -3.40 -9.84 4.17
CA ASP A 2 -4.44 -10.00 5.19
C ASP A 2 -4.33 -8.93 6.30
N SER A 3 -5.24 -8.99 7.27
CA SER A 3 -5.36 -8.03 8.38
C SER A 3 -4.06 -7.89 9.18
N ASP A 4 -3.44 -9.02 9.53
CA ASP A 4 -2.20 -9.04 10.31
C ASP A 4 -1.02 -8.56 9.49
N GLY A 5 -0.93 -8.95 8.22
CA GLY A 5 0.08 -8.46 7.29
C GLY A 5 0.02 -6.94 7.10
N PHE A 6 -1.18 -6.37 6.98
CA PHE A 6 -1.36 -4.91 6.87
C PHE A 6 -0.96 -4.18 8.15
N ARG A 7 -1.30 -4.75 9.31
CA ARG A 7 -0.90 -4.21 10.60
C ARG A 7 0.60 -4.23 10.77
N GLN A 8 1.26 -5.32 10.39
CA GLN A 8 2.70 -5.48 10.47
C GLN A 8 3.39 -4.50 9.54
N TRP A 9 2.98 -4.43 8.27
CA TRP A 9 3.47 -3.44 7.30
C TRP A 9 3.45 -2.01 7.87
N ARG A 10 2.32 -1.59 8.46
CA ARG A 10 2.21 -0.24 9.03
C ARG A 10 3.24 0.00 10.15
N ARG A 11 3.42 -1.01 11.02
CA ARG A 11 4.37 -0.93 12.14
C ARG A 11 5.81 -0.90 11.66
N ASP A 12 6.16 -1.71 10.66
CA ASP A 12 7.50 -1.76 10.05
C ASP A 12 7.86 -0.43 9.39
N MET A 13 6.86 0.24 8.79
CA MET A 13 6.99 1.59 8.25
C MET A 13 7.06 2.69 9.33
N GLY A 14 6.92 2.34 10.62
CA GLY A 14 6.91 3.30 11.73
C GLY A 14 5.69 4.24 11.75
N LEU A 15 4.61 3.89 11.05
CA LEU A 15 3.47 4.80 10.83
C LEU A 15 2.42 4.65 11.93
N LYS A 16 1.88 5.78 12.41
CA LYS A 16 0.62 5.76 13.16
C LYS A 16 -0.54 5.48 12.20
N GLN A 17 -1.69 5.05 12.75
CA GLN A 17 -2.88 4.80 11.93
C GLN A 17 -3.33 6.02 11.12
N LYS A 18 -3.14 7.24 11.64
CA LYS A 18 -3.45 8.49 10.92
C LYS A 18 -2.48 8.67 9.74
N ASP A 19 -1.18 8.56 9.98
CA ASP A 19 -0.14 8.74 8.97
C ASP A 19 -0.29 7.74 7.81
N ALA A 20 -0.64 6.49 8.12
CA ALA A 20 -0.94 5.49 7.10
C ALA A 20 -2.19 5.86 6.29
N ALA A 21 -3.23 6.40 6.93
CA ALA A 21 -4.42 6.90 6.25
C ALA A 21 -4.07 8.04 5.29
N ASP A 22 -3.29 9.02 5.77
CA ASP A 22 -2.89 10.19 4.98
C ASP A 22 -2.05 9.76 3.76
N ARG A 23 -1.09 8.86 3.93
CA ARG A 23 -0.25 8.33 2.83
C ARG A 23 -1.02 7.48 1.82
N LEU A 24 -2.04 6.75 2.26
CA LEU A 24 -2.88 5.91 1.40
C LEU A 24 -4.07 6.68 0.79
N GLY A 25 -4.29 7.93 1.17
CA GLY A 25 -5.47 8.70 0.76
C GLY A 25 -6.79 8.13 1.31
N LEU A 26 -6.76 7.54 2.51
CA LEU A 26 -7.89 6.87 3.15
C LEU A 26 -8.29 7.57 4.45
N LYS A 27 -9.53 7.36 4.89
CA LYS A 27 -9.95 7.77 6.23
C LYS A 27 -9.27 6.86 7.27
N LYS A 28 -8.82 7.41 8.40
CA LYS A 28 -8.26 6.64 9.54
C LYS A 28 -9.13 5.44 9.93
N ARG A 29 -10.46 5.57 9.87
CA ARG A 29 -11.39 4.49 10.21
C ARG A 29 -11.25 3.27 9.28
N VAL A 30 -10.89 3.49 8.02
CA VAL A 30 -10.65 2.40 7.04
C VAL A 30 -9.41 1.60 7.43
N ILE A 31 -8.33 2.27 7.86
CA ILE A 31 -7.12 1.62 8.39
C ILE A 31 -7.47 0.69 9.56
N GLN A 32 -8.35 1.14 10.45
CA GLN A 32 -8.82 0.31 11.58
C GLN A 32 -9.62 -0.90 11.14
N TYR A 33 -10.47 -0.77 10.12
CA TYR A 33 -11.21 -1.91 9.57
C TYR A 33 -10.26 -2.94 8.94
N TYR A 34 -9.25 -2.48 8.20
CA TYR A 34 -8.23 -3.37 7.63
C TYR A 34 -7.40 -4.09 8.69
N GLU A 35 -6.97 -3.40 9.76
CA GLU A 35 -6.22 -4.03 10.86
C GLU A 35 -7.06 -4.95 11.75
N LYS A 36 -8.38 -4.74 11.80
CA LYS A 36 -9.30 -5.61 12.54
C LYS A 36 -9.75 -6.80 11.69
N GLY A 37 -9.74 -6.65 10.36
CA GLY A 37 -10.32 -7.60 9.42
C GLY A 37 -11.86 -7.62 9.44
N ASP A 38 -12.51 -6.64 10.07
CA ASP A 38 -13.97 -6.60 10.29
C ASP A 38 -14.53 -5.16 10.23
N ARG A 39 -15.72 -5.04 9.67
CA ARG A 39 -16.60 -3.86 9.72
C ARG A 39 -18.02 -4.32 9.99
N ASP A 40 -18.55 -3.91 11.13
CA ASP A 40 -19.95 -4.12 11.52
C ASP A 40 -20.36 -5.60 11.47
N GLY A 41 -19.44 -6.50 11.88
CA GLY A 41 -19.65 -7.95 11.91
C GLY A 41 -19.36 -8.66 10.59
N LYS A 42 -18.95 -7.92 9.55
CA LYS A 42 -18.59 -8.47 8.24
C LYS A 42 -17.09 -8.43 8.05
N ARG A 43 -16.54 -9.55 7.57
CA ARG A 43 -15.13 -9.63 7.18
C ARG A 43 -14.80 -8.54 6.15
N VAL A 44 -13.74 -7.81 6.40
CA VAL A 44 -13.20 -6.79 5.48
C VAL A 44 -11.91 -7.31 4.91
N GLU A 45 -11.86 -7.36 3.58
CA GLU A 45 -10.64 -7.64 2.85
C GLU A 45 -9.93 -6.32 2.48
N ILE A 46 -8.61 -6.39 2.36
CA ILE A 46 -7.82 -5.28 1.87
C ILE A 46 -7.89 -5.29 0.34
N PRO A 47 -8.39 -4.23 -0.31
CA PRO A 47 -8.46 -4.18 -1.76
C PRO A 47 -7.07 -4.26 -2.40
N ARG A 48 -6.99 -4.87 -3.58
CA ARG A 48 -5.76 -4.94 -4.38
C ARG A 48 -5.12 -3.57 -4.60
N THR A 49 -5.92 -2.51 -4.75
CA THR A 49 -5.43 -1.14 -4.90
C THR A 49 -4.65 -0.67 -3.68
N VAL A 50 -5.15 -0.98 -2.47
CA VAL A 50 -4.49 -0.64 -1.20
C VAL A 50 -3.24 -1.49 -1.01
N GLU A 51 -3.30 -2.78 -1.34
CA GLU A 51 -2.13 -3.67 -1.30
C GLU A 51 -0.98 -3.16 -2.19
N LEU A 52 -1.27 -2.77 -3.43
CA LEU A 52 -0.29 -2.20 -4.34
C LEU A 52 0.24 -0.84 -3.85
N ALA A 53 -0.61 -0.01 -3.24
CA ALA A 53 -0.18 1.24 -2.64
C ALA A 53 0.77 1.02 -1.45
N CYS A 54 0.49 0.02 -0.59
CA CYS A 54 1.39 -0.37 0.50
C CYS A 54 2.76 -0.80 -0.04
N PHE A 55 2.77 -1.61 -1.11
CA PHE A 55 4.01 -1.99 -1.78
C PHE A 55 4.80 -0.78 -2.31
N ALA A 56 4.13 0.15 -3.00
CA ALA A 56 4.76 1.36 -3.51
C ALA A 56 5.36 2.21 -2.37
N LEU A 57 4.62 2.39 -1.27
CA LEU A 57 5.10 3.12 -0.09
C LEU A 57 6.32 2.44 0.55
N SER A 58 6.36 1.11 0.61
CA SER A 58 7.53 0.36 1.10
C SER A 58 8.77 0.56 0.23
N LEU A 59 8.60 0.88 -1.06
CA LEU A 59 9.67 1.28 -1.97
C LEU A 59 10.01 2.79 -1.89
N GLY A 60 9.41 3.52 -0.96
CA GLY A 60 9.57 4.97 -0.83
C GLY A 60 8.90 5.77 -1.94
N ARG A 61 7.90 5.19 -2.63
CA ARG A 61 7.14 5.87 -3.70
C ARG A 61 5.80 6.35 -3.17
N GLU A 62 5.68 7.66 -3.00
CA GLU A 62 4.44 8.32 -2.55
C GLU A 62 3.58 8.83 -3.72
N HIS A 63 4.17 8.99 -4.91
CA HIS A 63 3.50 9.51 -6.09
C HIS A 63 3.94 8.74 -7.35
N TYR A 64 3.04 8.64 -8.33
CA TYR A 64 3.33 8.11 -9.65
C TYR A 64 2.97 9.15 -10.72
N ASP A 65 3.94 9.52 -11.54
CA ASP A 65 3.81 10.58 -12.55
C ASP A 65 3.33 10.09 -13.92
N GLY A 66 2.96 8.80 -14.02
CA GLY A 66 2.45 8.21 -15.26
C GLY A 66 3.52 7.79 -16.25
N ARG A 67 4.82 7.96 -15.95
CA ARG A 67 5.90 7.54 -16.85
C ARG A 67 5.94 6.02 -16.98
N ALA A 68 6.16 5.53 -18.19
CA ALA A 68 6.28 4.10 -18.46
C ALA A 68 7.38 3.48 -17.58
N LEU A 69 6.99 2.54 -16.73
CA LEU A 69 7.94 1.78 -15.94
C LEU A 69 8.52 0.63 -16.78
N PRO A 70 9.82 0.33 -16.63
CA PRO A 70 10.39 -0.90 -17.17
C PRO A 70 9.59 -2.09 -16.65
N ARG A 71 9.19 -3.00 -17.54
CA ARG A 71 8.40 -4.19 -17.17
C ARG A 71 9.28 -5.35 -16.73
N SER A 72 10.58 -5.23 -16.93
CA SER A 72 11.58 -6.22 -16.59
C SER A 72 12.96 -5.60 -16.42
N ALA A 73 13.86 -6.31 -15.73
CA ALA A 73 15.28 -5.93 -15.69
C ALA A 73 15.90 -5.88 -17.10
N ALA A 74 15.40 -6.69 -18.03
CA ALA A 74 15.84 -6.65 -19.43
C ALA A 74 15.45 -5.34 -20.15
N ASP A 75 14.37 -4.68 -19.72
CA ASP A 75 13.97 -3.38 -20.29
C ASP A 75 14.85 -2.23 -19.80
N LEU A 76 15.50 -2.36 -18.63
CA LEU A 76 16.50 -1.41 -18.13
C LEU A 76 17.84 -1.52 -18.87
N ALA A 77 18.16 -2.70 -19.39
CA ALA A 77 19.43 -2.97 -20.08
C ALA A 77 19.43 -2.52 -21.55
N LYS A 78 18.29 -2.09 -22.11
CA LYS A 78 18.22 -1.59 -23.48
C LYS A 78 18.79 -0.17 -23.52
N PRO A 79 19.87 0.10 -24.28
CA PRO A 79 20.43 1.43 -24.39
C PRO A 79 19.36 2.39 -24.96
N SER A 80 19.27 3.58 -24.37
CA SER A 80 18.39 4.64 -24.85
C SER A 80 18.81 4.98 -26.29
N ARG A 81 17.88 4.82 -27.24
CA ARG A 81 18.07 5.26 -28.63
C ARG A 81 18.07 6.78 -28.71
#